data_AF-A0A5Q2FB73-F1
#
_entry.id   AF-A0A5Q2FB73-F1
#
_cell.length_a   1.000
_cell.length_b   1.000
_cell.length_c   1.000
_cell.angle_alpha   90.00
_cell.angle_beta   90.00
_cell.angle_gamma   90.00
#
_symmetry.space_group_name_H-M   'P 1'
#
loop_
_entity.id
_entity.type
_entity.pdbx_description
1 polymer ?
#
loop_
_entity_poly.entity_id
_entity_poly.type
_entity_poly.pdbx_seq_one_letter_code
_entity_poly.pdbx_strand_id
1 'polypeptide(L)'
;MQISDGSTPTDADVVERFGDARIPPGNRPRRESRWDKTLQVRLPVEEWEALVAEAERRGLPVSTMAGELLIAQLASLDTSTPGVVARIRADLDTLASRLGSE
;
A
#
# COMPACT_ATOMS: atom_id res chain seq x y z
N MET A 1 25.21 -40.80 2.70
CA MET A 1 23.91 -40.16 2.98
C MET A 1 24.18 -39.13 4.06
N GLN A 2 24.46 -37.89 3.65
CA GLN A 2 24.78 -36.78 4.54
C GLN A 2 23.68 -35.73 4.43
N ILE A 3 23.20 -35.31 5.60
CA ILE A 3 22.31 -34.18 5.81
C ILE A 3 23.10 -32.89 5.63
N SER A 4 22.58 -31.94 4.85
CA SER A 4 23.11 -30.59 4.75
C SER A 4 21.98 -29.59 4.87
N ASP A 5 21.88 -29.11 6.11
CA ASP A 5 21.61 -27.77 6.59
C ASP A 5 20.71 -26.84 5.76
N GLY A 6 19.62 -26.44 6.40
CA GLY A 6 18.74 -25.37 5.92
C GLY A 6 19.40 -24.01 6.14
N SER A 7 19.55 -23.26 5.06
CA SER A 7 19.83 -21.83 5.12
C SER A 7 18.74 -21.12 4.34
N THR A 8 17.72 -20.66 5.05
CA THR A 8 16.75 -19.68 4.54
C THR A 8 17.51 -18.38 4.29
N PRO A 9 17.48 -17.80 3.08
CA PRO A 9 18.12 -16.52 2.83
C PRO A 9 17.47 -15.47 3.73
N THR A 10 18.31 -14.78 4.51
CA THR A 10 17.90 -13.66 5.36
C THR A 10 17.42 -12.50 4.50
N ASP A 11 16.37 -11.80 4.96
CA ASP A 11 15.71 -10.65 4.28
C ASP A 11 16.67 -9.54 3.79
N ALA A 12 17.90 -9.51 4.30
CA ALA A 12 18.94 -8.57 3.86
C ALA A 12 19.45 -8.83 2.43
N ASP A 13 19.47 -10.07 1.95
CA ASP A 13 20.09 -10.42 0.66
C ASP A 13 19.24 -10.05 -0.57
N VAL A 14 17.96 -9.73 -0.37
CA VAL A 14 17.06 -9.36 -1.47
C VAL A 14 17.12 -7.86 -1.80
N VAL A 15 17.59 -7.02 -0.88
CA VAL A 15 17.46 -5.56 -0.97
C VAL A 15 18.54 -4.89 -1.85
N GLU A 16 19.68 -5.52 -2.11
CA GLU A 16 20.82 -4.83 -2.76
C GLU A 16 21.01 -5.10 -4.27
N ARG A 17 20.06 -5.74 -4.97
CA ARG A 17 20.28 -6.10 -6.40
C ARG A 17 19.71 -5.13 -7.44
N PHE A 18 18.97 -4.12 -7.04
CA PHE A 18 18.46 -3.08 -7.95
C PHE A 18 19.13 -1.75 -7.65
N GLY A 19 20.45 -1.74 -7.86
CA GLY A 19 21.27 -0.54 -7.83
C GLY A 19 20.74 0.52 -8.81
N ASP A 20 20.69 1.74 -8.30
CA ASP A 20 20.29 2.99 -8.92
C ASP A 20 21.00 3.22 -10.27
N ALA A 21 20.39 2.72 -11.36
CA ALA A 21 20.92 2.86 -12.70
C ALA A 21 20.63 4.29 -13.21
N ARG A 22 21.70 5.08 -13.37
CA ARG A 22 21.67 6.45 -13.91
C ARG A 22 20.85 6.55 -15.21
N ILE A 23 19.81 7.38 -15.19
CA ILE A 23 18.96 7.68 -16.36
C ILE A 23 19.75 8.52 -17.37
N PRO A 24 19.85 8.14 -18.65
CA PRO A 24 20.56 8.92 -19.68
C PRO A 24 19.85 10.27 -19.95
N PRO A 25 20.59 11.38 -20.14
CA PRO A 25 20.00 12.66 -20.45
C PRO A 25 19.58 12.70 -21.93
N GLY A 26 18.27 12.58 -22.18
CA GLY A 26 17.73 12.61 -23.54
C GLY A 26 16.23 12.35 -23.68
N ASN A 27 15.55 11.82 -22.65
CA ASN A 27 14.11 11.58 -22.72
C ASN A 27 13.32 12.80 -22.25
N ARG A 28 12.93 13.67 -23.19
CA ARG A 28 11.77 14.54 -22.97
C ARG A 28 10.59 13.63 -22.60
N PRO A 29 9.88 13.85 -21.48
CA PRO A 29 8.72 13.03 -21.17
C PRO A 29 7.65 13.26 -22.23
N ARG A 30 7.48 12.29 -23.15
CA ARG A 30 6.28 12.22 -23.97
C ARG A 30 5.11 12.09 -23.00
N ARG A 31 4.18 13.05 -23.06
CA ARG A 31 2.94 13.13 -22.26
C ARG A 31 1.94 12.01 -22.58
N GLU A 32 2.39 10.96 -23.24
CA GLU A 32 1.61 9.90 -23.87
C GLU A 32 2.31 8.58 -23.59
N SER A 33 2.43 8.24 -22.31
CA SER A 33 2.68 6.87 -21.90
C SER A 33 1.49 6.38 -21.10
N ARG A 34 0.54 5.79 -21.84
CA ARG A 34 -0.61 5.03 -21.33
C ARG A 34 -0.10 3.67 -20.81
N TRP A 35 0.87 3.68 -19.90
CA TRP A 35 1.14 2.50 -19.09
C TRP A 35 0.16 2.57 -17.92
N ASP A 36 -0.81 1.68 -17.95
CA ASP A 36 -1.54 1.24 -16.78
C ASP A 36 -0.52 0.74 -15.73
N LYS A 37 -0.08 1.64 -14.86
CA LYS A 37 0.85 1.30 -13.79
C LYS A 37 0.17 0.28 -12.88
N THR A 38 0.60 -0.97 -12.98
CA THR A 38 0.11 -2.06 -12.15
C THR A 38 0.98 -2.16 -10.89
N LEU A 39 0.36 -2.08 -9.71
CA LEU A 39 1.00 -2.33 -8.42
C LEU A 39 0.58 -3.73 -7.94
N GLN A 40 1.56 -4.62 -7.75
CA GLN A 40 1.31 -5.92 -7.14
C GLN A 40 1.42 -5.79 -5.62
N VAL A 41 0.38 -6.22 -4.90
CA VAL A 41 0.31 -6.19 -3.44
C VAL A 41 0.20 -7.63 -2.94
N ARG A 42 1.00 -7.99 -1.94
CA ARG A 42 0.87 -9.25 -1.22
C ARG A 42 0.04 -9.01 0.02
N LEU A 43 -1.05 -9.75 0.16
CA LEU A 43 -1.93 -9.70 1.33
C LEU A 43 -1.95 -11.09 1.98
N PRO A 44 -2.09 -11.17 3.32
CA PRO A 44 -2.57 -12.37 3.98
C PRO A 44 -3.89 -12.85 3.38
N VAL A 45 -4.16 -14.15 3.47
CA VAL A 45 -5.36 -14.77 2.87
C VAL A 45 -6.62 -14.16 3.45
N GLU A 46 -6.63 -13.93 4.77
CA GLU A 46 -7.76 -13.39 5.51
C GLU A 46 -8.09 -11.95 5.07
N GLU A 47 -7.07 -11.13 4.83
CA GLU A 47 -7.25 -9.75 4.35
C GLU A 47 -7.72 -9.71 2.90
N TRP A 48 -7.22 -10.62 2.06
CA TRP A 48 -7.70 -10.78 0.70
C TRP A 48 -9.19 -11.16 0.66
N GLU A 49 -9.60 -12.15 1.46
CA GLU A 49 -11.00 -12.57 1.55
C GLU A 49 -11.90 -11.44 2.04
N ALA A 50 -11.47 -10.69 3.05
CA ALA A 50 -12.22 -9.52 3.54
C ALA A 50 -12.39 -8.45 2.45
N LEU A 51 -11.33 -8.18 1.68
CA LEU A 51 -11.37 -7.23 0.56
C LEU A 51 -12.34 -7.68 -0.54
N VAL A 52 -12.33 -8.96 -0.90
CA VAL A 52 -13.25 -9.54 -1.89
C VAL A 52 -14.70 -9.42 -1.40
N ALA A 53 -14.97 -9.81 -0.16
CA ALA A 53 -16.31 -9.74 0.42
C ALA A 53 -16.84 -8.29 0.49
N GLU A 54 -15.99 -7.32 0.79
CA GLU A 54 -16.36 -5.90 0.76
C GLU A 54 -16.68 -5.42 -0.66
N ALA A 55 -15.84 -5.78 -1.63
CA ALA A 55 -16.03 -5.42 -3.04
C ALA A 55 -17.35 -6.00 -3.59
N GLU A 56 -17.64 -7.27 -3.29
CA GLU A 56 -18.90 -7.92 -3.65
C GLU A 56 -20.11 -7.24 -3.02
N ARG A 57 -20.04 -6.91 -1.73
CA ARG A 57 -21.12 -6.22 -1.01
C ARG A 57 -21.46 -4.87 -1.64
N ARG A 58 -20.45 -4.19 -2.20
CA ARG A 58 -20.63 -2.89 -2.90
C ARG A 58 -20.87 -3.03 -4.40
N GLY A 59 -20.82 -4.24 -4.96
CA GLY A 59 -20.96 -4.47 -6.40
C GLY A 59 -19.83 -3.86 -7.23
N LEU A 60 -18.62 -3.76 -6.67
CA LEU A 60 -17.46 -3.15 -7.31
C LEU A 60 -16.40 -4.22 -7.66
N PRO A 61 -15.58 -4.00 -8.70
CA PRO A 61 -14.40 -4.82 -8.93
C PRO A 61 -13.43 -4.73 -7.75
N VAL A 62 -12.80 -5.85 -7.39
CA VAL A 62 -11.81 -5.90 -6.30
C VAL A 62 -10.65 -4.92 -6.53
N SER A 63 -10.23 -4.72 -7.78
CA SER A 63 -9.20 -3.74 -8.16
C SER A 63 -9.63 -2.30 -7.92
N THR A 64 -10.92 -1.98 -8.13
CA THR A 64 -11.49 -0.67 -7.83
C THR A 64 -11.51 -0.43 -6.32
N MET A 65 -11.99 -1.40 -5.54
CA MET A 65 -11.97 -1.33 -4.07
C MET A 65 -10.55 -1.14 -3.52
N ALA A 66 -9.60 -1.95 -4.00
CA ALA A 66 -8.20 -1.83 -3.61
C ALA A 66 -7.60 -0.47 -3.96
N GLY A 67 -7.91 0.05 -5.15
CA GLY A 67 -7.48 1.37 -5.60
C GLY A 67 -8.04 2.50 -4.72
N GLU A 68 -9.32 2.45 -4.39
CA GLU A 68 -9.97 3.44 -3.52
C GLU A 68 -9.35 3.46 -2.12
N LEU A 69 -9.14 2.28 -1.52
CA LEU A 69 -8.50 2.16 -0.21
C LEU A 69 -7.06 2.68 -0.23
N LEU A 70 -6.29 2.34 -1.27
CA LEU A 70 -4.92 2.83 -1.42
C LEU A 70 -4.88 4.35 -1.59
N ILE A 71 -5.76 4.92 -2.42
CA ILE A 71 -5.83 6.38 -2.62
C ILE A 71 -6.24 7.09 -1.33
N ALA A 72 -7.22 6.56 -0.59
CA ALA A 72 -7.63 7.10 0.70
C ALA A 72 -6.46 7.08 1.70
N GLN A 73 -5.70 5.98 1.74
CA GLN A 73 -4.52 5.87 2.59
C GLN A 73 -3.43 6.87 2.18
N LEU A 74 -3.15 7.02 0.88
CA LEU A 74 -2.19 8.00 0.37
C LEU A 74 -2.62 9.44 0.66
N ALA A 75 -3.91 9.74 0.55
CA ALA A 75 -4.46 11.05 0.91
C ALA A 75 -4.33 11.32 2.43
N SER A 76 -4.39 10.28 3.27
CA SER A 76 -4.17 10.38 4.72
C SER A 76 -2.69 10.53 5.11
N LEU A 77 -1.77 10.29 4.17
CA LEU A 77 -0.33 10.43 4.34
C LEU A 77 0.12 11.86 4.02
N ASP A 78 -0.60 12.86 4.52
CA ASP A 78 -0.06 14.21 4.61
C ASP A 78 1.08 14.18 5.63
N THR A 79 2.31 14.07 5.12
CA THR A 79 3.54 14.00 5.94
C THR A 79 3.96 15.37 6.44
N SER A 80 3.21 16.43 6.15
CA SER A 80 3.44 17.73 6.76
C SER A 80 3.05 17.69 8.24
N THR A 81 3.83 18.33 9.11
CA THR A 81 3.54 18.41 10.55
C THR A 81 2.09 18.89 10.83
N PRO A 82 1.53 19.87 10.11
CA PRO A 82 0.13 20.25 10.27
C PRO A 82 -0.87 19.14 9.88
N GLY A 83 -0.61 18.41 8.79
CA GLY A 83 -1.47 17.31 8.33
C GLY A 83 -1.55 16.15 9.32
N VAL A 84 -0.41 15.76 9.88
CA VAL A 84 -0.34 14.72 10.94
C VAL A 84 -1.11 15.15 12.20
N VAL A 85 -0.94 16.40 12.65
CA VAL A 85 -1.66 16.92 13.82
C VAL A 85 -3.18 16.97 13.58
N ALA A 86 -3.62 17.38 12.38
CA ALA A 86 -5.03 17.39 12.02
C ALA A 86 -5.65 15.98 12.01
N ARG A 87 -4.91 14.99 11.48
CA ARG A 87 -5.32 13.59 11.50
C ARG A 87 -5.46 13.03 12.91
N ILE A 88 -4.45 13.21 13.77
CA ILE A 88 -4.50 12.74 15.16
C ILE A 88 -5.72 13.32 15.89
N ARG A 89 -6.06 14.59 15.66
CA ARG A 89 -7.27 15.20 16.23
C ARG A 89 -8.56 14.52 15.75
N ALA A 90 -8.69 14.26 14.45
CA ALA A 90 -9.87 13.60 13.90
C ALA A 90 -10.04 12.15 14.41
N ASP A 91 -8.93 11.43 14.56
CA ASP A 91 -8.93 10.07 15.11
C ASP A 91 -9.35 10.07 16.60
N LEU A 92 -8.87 11.05 17.38
CA LEU A 92 -9.27 11.24 18.78
C LEU A 92 -10.75 11.63 18.93
N ASP A 93 -11.26 12.53 18.08
CA ASP A 93 -12.67 12.92 18.09
C ASP A 93 -13.59 11.75 17.73
N THR A 94 -13.17 10.92 16.78
CA THR A 94 -13.89 9.69 16.42
C THR A 94 -13.92 8.69 17.58
N LEU A 95 -12.80 8.52 18.29
CA LEU A 95 -12.73 7.66 19.46
C LEU A 95 -13.60 8.19 20.62
N ALA A 96 -13.54 9.48 20.89
CA ALA A 96 -14.36 10.13 21.91
C ALA A 96 -15.86 10.02 21.60
N SER A 97 -16.26 10.16 20.33
CA SER A 97 -17.65 10.03 19.90
C SER A 97 -18.18 8.60 20.09
N ARG A 98 -17.32 7.59 19.96
CA ARG A 98 -17.68 6.19 20.22
C ARG A 98 -17.85 5.91 21.72
N LEU A 99 -16.98 6.47 22.55
CA LEU A 99 -17.04 6.32 24.02
C LEU A 99 -18.17 7.13 24.67
N GLY A 100 -18.59 8.25 24.07
CA GLY A 100 -19.69 9.07 24.55
C GLY A 100 -21.08 8.59 24.13
N SER A 101 -21.17 7.49 23.38
CA SER A 101 -22.42 6.87 22.92
C SER A 101 -22.80 5.61 23.71
N GLU A 102 -22.07 5.30 24.79
CA GLU A 102 -22.40 4.26 25.80
C GLU A 102 -23.03 4.85 27.07
#